data_AF-A0A554V8S4-F1
#
_entry.id   AF-A0A554V8S4-F1
#
_cell.length_a   1.000
_cell.length_b   1.000
_cell.length_c   1.000
_cell.angle_alpha   90.00
_cell.angle_beta   90.00
_cell.angle_gamma   90.00
#
_symmetry.space_group_name_H-M   'P 1'
#
loop_
_entity.id
_entity.type
_entity.pdbx_description
1 polymer ?
#
loop_
_entity_poly.entity_id
_entity_poly.type
_entity_poly.pdbx_seq_one_letter_code
_entity_poly.pdbx_strand_id
1 'polypeptide(L)'
;MSEAFDFDAAIDRAWAKFRSALADRLLQIPRGESVPLGPWDDPAAEWEASNPPQLRVAKNGRLRCEVPWDFHFTVPERNQARREALHALGWRQRASGNLVLEVSRREPDKLAALVVRALREVWQVPHPSFLEPADSPIEPVTHLAIEPIDRAHLQSLVDAALGELVRAPLVKAECGCIHFELGGRDCWLKVLEHAPTVEFCTTLAEHIVDAARTAAIIAEDRPRSRDVTLVRFEDSVIASLRMEATAFAACNLAAAMTKWAQFMSEEADELVQRLGGETDSEELPTELTCLLQLQSSDCPLDPAQVAAICNDDRRAILRCLRICAQQEAAWQQLATEAFDRGDHEEASACEGEARVWAETTNQLKAALRLVVLGKRRSA
;
A
#
# COMPACT_ATOMS: atom_id res chain seq x y z
N MET A 1 52.70 -22.68 -18.48
CA MET A 1 51.32 -23.17 -18.44
C MET A 1 50.91 -23.24 -16.97
N SER A 2 50.03 -22.44 -16.40
CA SER A 2 49.34 -21.20 -16.76
C SER A 2 49.32 -20.36 -15.47
N GLU A 3 49.64 -19.06 -15.53
CA GLU A 3 49.22 -18.14 -14.47
C GLU A 3 47.70 -18.24 -14.39
N ALA A 4 47.19 -18.89 -13.34
CA ALA A 4 45.77 -18.84 -13.04
C ALA A 4 45.47 -17.39 -12.68
N PHE A 5 44.97 -16.65 -13.66
CA PHE A 5 44.41 -15.32 -13.46
C PHE A 5 43.38 -15.43 -12.34
N ASP A 6 43.69 -14.86 -11.17
CA ASP A 6 42.81 -14.91 -10.01
C ASP A 6 41.63 -13.98 -10.28
N PHE A 7 40.60 -14.58 -10.88
CA PHE A 7 39.38 -13.94 -11.32
C PHE A 7 38.63 -13.32 -10.13
N ASP A 8 38.66 -13.97 -8.97
CA ASP A 8 38.03 -13.47 -7.75
C ASP A 8 38.75 -12.21 -7.26
N ALA A 9 40.09 -12.22 -7.24
CA ALA A 9 40.87 -11.02 -6.90
C ALA A 9 40.69 -9.88 -7.93
N ALA A 10 40.39 -10.19 -9.20
CA ALA A 10 40.04 -9.16 -10.19
C ALA A 10 38.65 -8.55 -9.91
N ILE A 11 37.65 -9.38 -9.60
CA ILE A 11 36.30 -8.94 -9.23
C ILE A 11 36.32 -8.08 -7.97
N ASP A 12 37.02 -8.49 -6.92
CA ASP A 12 37.10 -7.73 -5.67
C ASP A 12 37.79 -6.36 -5.87
N ARG A 13 38.82 -6.31 -6.73
CA ARG A 13 39.44 -5.04 -7.13
C ARG A 13 38.48 -4.14 -7.90
N ALA A 14 37.63 -4.70 -8.77
CA ALA A 14 36.61 -3.93 -9.48
C ALA A 14 35.58 -3.35 -8.51
N TRP A 15 35.09 -4.15 -7.56
CA TRP A 15 34.17 -3.68 -6.52
C TRP A 15 34.78 -2.61 -5.61
N ALA A 16 36.06 -2.74 -5.24
CA ALA A 16 36.76 -1.73 -4.46
C ALA A 16 36.86 -0.38 -5.21
N LYS A 17 37.19 -0.42 -6.51
CA LYS A 17 37.22 0.78 -7.37
C LYS A 17 35.83 1.41 -7.50
N PHE A 18 34.81 0.60 -7.73
CA PHE A 18 33.43 1.06 -7.83
C PHE A 18 32.96 1.73 -6.52
N ARG A 19 33.27 1.15 -5.36
CA ARG A 19 32.95 1.73 -4.05
C ARG A 19 33.55 3.13 -3.88
N SER A 20 34.81 3.32 -4.25
CA SER A 20 35.48 4.62 -4.17
C SER A 20 34.82 5.64 -5.12
N ALA A 21 34.56 5.27 -6.37
CA ALA A 21 33.87 6.14 -7.32
C ALA A 21 32.46 6.53 -6.85
N LEU A 22 31.74 5.58 -6.25
CA LEU A 22 30.42 5.81 -5.67
C LEU A 22 30.47 6.80 -4.49
N ALA A 23 31.48 6.70 -3.62
CA ALA A 23 31.67 7.65 -2.52
C ALA A 23 31.94 9.07 -3.03
N ASP A 24 32.78 9.21 -4.07
CA ASP A 24 33.04 10.51 -4.71
C ASP A 24 31.77 11.09 -5.35
N ARG A 25 30.97 10.26 -6.03
CA ARG A 25 29.72 10.67 -6.67
C ARG A 25 28.69 11.17 -5.67
N LEU A 26 28.53 10.50 -4.52
CA LEU A 26 27.61 10.91 -3.46
C LEU A 26 27.87 12.34 -2.96
N LEU A 27 29.12 12.81 -2.99
CA LEU A 27 29.46 14.18 -2.63
C LEU A 27 29.09 15.20 -3.69
N GLN A 28 29.00 14.78 -4.96
CA GLN A 28 28.66 15.64 -6.09
C GLN A 28 27.15 15.81 -6.28
N ILE A 29 26.31 14.88 -5.78
CA ILE A 29 24.86 14.96 -5.90
C ILE A 29 24.34 16.22 -5.15
N PRO A 30 23.62 17.13 -5.83
CA PRO A 30 22.99 18.29 -5.21
C PRO A 30 21.94 17.89 -4.16
N ARG A 31 21.67 18.79 -3.21
CA ARG A 31 20.63 18.54 -2.20
C ARG A 31 19.26 18.50 -2.87
N GLY A 32 18.53 17.42 -2.61
CA GLY A 32 17.19 17.20 -3.16
C GLY A 32 17.17 16.47 -4.51
N GLU A 33 18.33 16.20 -5.12
CA GLU A 33 18.42 15.41 -6.34
C GLU A 33 18.69 13.93 -6.02
N SER A 34 18.24 13.05 -6.92
CA SER A 34 18.39 11.60 -6.84
C SER A 34 18.98 11.04 -8.13
N VAL A 35 19.85 10.05 -8.00
CA VAL A 35 20.47 9.31 -9.10
C VAL A 35 20.10 7.83 -8.95
N PRO A 36 19.50 7.18 -9.97
CA PRO A 36 19.26 5.75 -9.93
C PRO A 36 20.58 4.98 -9.95
N LEU A 37 20.62 3.82 -9.27
CA LEU A 37 21.76 2.92 -9.24
C LEU A 37 21.29 1.51 -9.62
N GLY A 38 21.29 1.22 -10.91
CA GLY A 38 20.76 -0.03 -11.46
C GLY A 38 21.52 -0.53 -12.67
N PRO A 39 21.22 -1.77 -13.12
CA PRO A 39 21.72 -2.26 -14.39
C PRO A 39 21.13 -1.50 -15.58
N TRP A 40 21.85 -1.55 -16.69
CA TRP A 40 21.45 -0.98 -17.98
C TRP A 40 20.01 -1.37 -18.31
N ASP A 41 19.21 -0.40 -18.76
CA ASP A 41 17.91 -0.63 -19.40
C ASP A 41 18.13 -1.43 -20.70
N ASP A 42 18.28 -2.76 -20.57
CA ASP A 42 18.07 -3.68 -21.68
C ASP A 42 16.60 -4.14 -21.62
N PRO A 43 15.72 -3.61 -22.48
CA PRO A 43 14.32 -4.03 -22.54
C PRO A 43 14.15 -5.52 -22.91
N ALA A 44 15.20 -6.21 -23.35
CA ALA A 44 15.20 -7.64 -23.66
C ALA A 44 15.91 -8.52 -22.62
N ALA A 45 16.60 -7.93 -21.63
CA ALA A 45 17.21 -8.72 -20.57
C ALA A 45 16.13 -9.12 -19.55
N GLU A 46 15.86 -10.43 -19.46
CA GLU A 46 15.16 -11.07 -18.33
C GLU A 46 15.95 -10.96 -17.01
N TRP A 47 16.85 -9.97 -16.88
CA TRP A 47 17.35 -9.54 -15.60
C TRP A 47 16.23 -8.74 -14.93
N GLU A 48 15.34 -9.46 -14.24
CA GLU A 48 14.24 -8.98 -13.41
C GLU A 48 14.25 -7.46 -13.24
N ALA A 49 13.39 -6.75 -13.97
CA ALA A 49 13.15 -5.31 -13.87
C ALA A 49 13.02 -4.87 -12.39
N SER A 50 14.17 -4.61 -11.79
CA SER A 50 14.35 -4.42 -10.37
C SER A 50 14.39 -2.93 -10.19
N ASN A 51 13.39 -2.38 -9.49
CA ASN A 51 13.36 -0.98 -9.13
C ASN A 51 14.70 -0.62 -8.47
N PRO A 52 15.58 0.13 -9.17
CA PRO A 52 16.96 0.22 -8.76
C PRO A 52 17.06 1.06 -7.49
N PRO A 53 17.96 0.74 -6.55
CA PRO A 53 18.23 1.63 -5.43
C PRO A 53 18.56 3.03 -5.93
N GLN A 54 17.94 4.04 -5.34
CA GLN A 54 18.17 5.45 -5.68
C GLN A 54 19.05 6.10 -4.63
N LEU A 55 20.11 6.77 -5.09
CA LEU A 55 21.02 7.55 -4.25
C LEU A 55 20.57 9.00 -4.25
N ARG A 56 20.45 9.63 -3.08
CA ARG A 56 20.07 11.04 -2.98
C ARG A 56 20.71 11.72 -1.78
N VAL A 57 20.80 13.05 -1.85
CA VAL A 57 21.14 13.88 -0.68
C VAL A 57 19.86 14.50 -0.14
N ALA A 58 19.43 14.05 1.04
CA ALA A 58 18.22 14.53 1.68
C ALA A 58 18.31 16.04 2.00
N LYS A 59 17.15 16.71 2.14
CA LYS A 59 17.07 18.15 2.45
C LYS A 59 17.80 18.53 3.75
N ASN A 60 17.83 17.62 4.73
CA ASN A 60 18.57 17.77 5.99
C ASN A 60 20.11 17.64 5.83
N GLY A 61 20.59 17.42 4.60
CA GLY A 61 22.00 17.31 4.26
C GLY A 61 22.61 15.92 4.48
N ARG A 62 21.82 14.89 4.81
CA ARG A 62 22.30 13.50 4.97
C ARG A 62 22.33 12.76 3.64
N LEU A 63 23.27 11.82 3.50
CA LEU A 63 23.33 10.93 2.34
C LEU A 63 22.37 9.78 2.56
N ARG A 64 21.57 9.48 1.54
CA ARG A 64 20.52 8.47 1.60
C ARG A 64 20.58 7.57 0.39
N CYS A 65 20.49 6.27 0.62
CA CYS A 65 20.11 5.29 -0.39
C CYS A 65 18.69 4.81 -0.08
N GLU A 66 17.84 4.75 -1.08
CA GLU A 66 16.42 4.45 -0.95
C GLU A 66 16.02 3.41 -2.00
N VAL A 67 15.41 2.33 -1.55
CA VAL A 67 14.79 1.33 -2.42
C VAL A 67 13.29 1.62 -2.41
N PRO A 68 12.68 1.90 -3.57
CA PRO A 68 11.29 2.29 -3.59
C PRO A 68 10.37 1.14 -3.17
N TRP A 69 9.20 1.49 -2.64
CA TRP A 69 8.22 0.58 -2.04
C TRP A 69 7.63 -0.39 -3.06
N ASP A 70 7.65 -0.04 -4.34
CA ASP A 70 7.28 -0.93 -5.44
C ASP A 70 8.17 -2.17 -5.55
N PHE A 71 9.34 -2.15 -4.89
CA PHE A 71 10.18 -3.31 -4.66
C PHE A 71 9.42 -4.48 -4.02
N HIS A 72 8.32 -4.24 -3.29
CA HIS A 72 7.53 -5.29 -2.64
C HIS A 72 6.63 -6.07 -3.58
N PHE A 73 6.46 -5.60 -4.81
CA PHE A 73 5.46 -6.11 -5.73
C PHE A 73 5.96 -7.20 -6.67
N THR A 74 7.26 -7.42 -6.77
CA THR A 74 7.80 -8.64 -7.39
C THR A 74 7.61 -9.86 -6.46
N VAL A 75 7.86 -11.08 -6.95
CA VAL A 75 7.66 -12.39 -6.27
C VAL A 75 7.72 -12.29 -4.72
N PRO A 76 6.58 -12.43 -3.99
CA PRO A 76 6.46 -12.09 -2.56
C PRO A 76 7.50 -12.77 -1.65
N GLU A 77 7.77 -14.06 -1.88
CA GLU A 77 8.71 -14.85 -1.09
C GLU A 77 10.15 -14.34 -1.21
N ARG A 78 10.58 -13.99 -2.44
CA ARG A 78 11.93 -13.49 -2.69
C ARG A 78 12.11 -12.08 -2.13
N ASN A 79 11.06 -11.28 -2.16
CA ASN A 79 11.08 -9.94 -1.56
C ASN A 79 11.13 -9.98 -0.05
N GLN A 80 10.47 -10.95 0.60
CA GLN A 80 10.62 -11.17 2.03
C GLN A 80 12.08 -11.47 2.40
N ALA A 81 12.74 -12.41 1.71
CA ALA A 81 14.14 -12.72 1.95
C ALA A 81 15.07 -11.53 1.69
N ARG A 82 14.83 -10.76 0.61
CA ARG A 82 15.59 -9.53 0.31
C ARG A 82 15.36 -8.44 1.37
N ARG A 83 14.14 -8.27 1.88
CA ARG A 83 13.82 -7.34 2.99
C ARG A 83 14.61 -7.69 4.25
N GLU A 84 14.58 -8.96 4.65
CA GLU A 84 15.31 -9.44 5.81
C GLU A 84 16.82 -9.21 5.67
N ALA A 85 17.37 -9.50 4.50
CA ALA A 85 18.78 -9.24 4.20
C ALA A 85 19.12 -7.74 4.26
N LEU A 86 18.27 -6.86 3.72
CA LEU A 86 18.45 -5.41 3.82
C LEU A 86 18.34 -4.91 5.27
N HIS A 87 17.41 -5.44 6.06
CA HIS A 87 17.32 -5.13 7.49
C HIS A 87 18.58 -5.55 8.24
N ALA A 88 19.14 -6.73 7.94
CA ALA A 88 20.41 -7.19 8.50
C ALA A 88 21.59 -6.28 8.11
N LEU A 89 21.52 -5.62 6.95
CA LEU A 89 22.48 -4.60 6.50
C LEU A 89 22.24 -3.21 7.11
N GLY A 90 21.25 -3.05 7.99
CA GLY A 90 20.95 -1.80 8.68
C GLY A 90 20.00 -0.87 7.93
N TRP A 91 19.32 -1.37 6.90
CA TRP A 91 18.25 -0.63 6.25
C TRP A 91 17.02 -0.59 7.15
N ARG A 92 16.34 0.56 7.14
CA ARG A 92 15.14 0.79 7.92
C ARG A 92 13.98 1.01 6.99
N GLN A 93 12.89 0.31 7.25
CA GLN A 93 11.64 0.57 6.55
C GLN A 93 11.10 1.90 7.05
N ARG A 94 10.81 2.80 6.12
CA ARG A 94 9.98 3.96 6.42
C ARG A 94 8.54 3.50 6.39
N ALA A 95 7.66 4.22 7.07
CA ALA A 95 6.24 3.94 6.95
C ALA A 95 5.74 4.04 5.49
N SER A 96 6.52 4.62 4.55
CA SER A 96 6.17 4.74 3.12
C SER A 96 6.33 3.42 2.38
N GLY A 97 6.71 2.36 3.09
CA GLY A 97 7.15 1.09 2.51
C GLY A 97 8.60 1.13 2.03
N ASN A 98 9.15 2.30 1.67
CA ASN A 98 10.52 2.39 1.16
C ASN A 98 11.53 1.91 2.20
N LEU A 99 12.49 1.09 1.76
CA LEU A 99 13.65 0.73 2.57
C LEU A 99 14.73 1.79 2.39
N VAL A 100 15.23 2.32 3.51
CA VAL A 100 16.15 3.45 3.50
C VAL A 100 17.38 3.17 4.35
N LEU A 101 18.52 3.52 3.78
CA LEU A 101 19.79 3.60 4.47
C LEU A 101 20.27 5.05 4.48
N GLU A 102 20.62 5.59 5.67
CA GLU A 102 20.95 7.00 5.83
C GLU A 102 22.17 7.22 6.72
N VAL A 103 23.17 7.93 6.21
CA VAL A 103 24.41 8.27 6.92
C VAL A 103 24.68 9.78 6.91
N SER A 104 25.64 10.21 7.71
CA SER A 104 26.14 11.59 7.66
C SER A 104 26.83 11.87 6.33
N ARG A 105 26.74 13.09 5.80
CA ARG A 105 27.49 13.52 4.60
C ARG A 105 29.02 13.52 4.80
N ARG A 106 29.49 13.40 6.05
CA ARG A 106 30.91 13.21 6.37
C ARG A 106 31.37 11.76 6.22
N GLU A 107 30.47 10.81 5.99
CA GLU A 107 30.76 9.38 5.89
C GLU A 107 30.32 8.78 4.54
N PRO A 108 30.68 9.38 3.37
CA PRO A 108 30.26 8.87 2.06
C PRO A 108 30.74 7.42 1.81
N ASP A 109 31.96 7.08 2.25
CA ASP A 109 32.52 5.74 2.15
C ASP A 109 31.68 4.68 2.88
N LYS A 110 31.06 5.05 4.00
CA LYS A 110 30.21 4.14 4.78
C LYS A 110 28.94 3.81 4.01
N LEU A 111 28.30 4.80 3.38
CA LEU A 111 27.13 4.54 2.53
C LEU A 111 27.54 3.71 1.31
N ALA A 112 28.63 4.08 0.63
CA ALA A 112 29.11 3.35 -0.53
C ALA A 112 29.43 1.89 -0.20
N ALA A 113 30.07 1.61 0.94
CA ALA A 113 30.35 0.25 1.39
C ALA A 113 29.07 -0.56 1.62
N LEU A 114 28.09 0.02 2.30
CA LEU A 114 26.81 -0.66 2.59
C LEU A 114 25.97 -0.87 1.32
N VAL A 115 26.00 0.08 0.38
CA VAL A 115 25.33 -0.05 -0.92
C VAL A 115 26.00 -1.16 -1.76
N VAL A 116 27.33 -1.21 -1.82
CA VAL A 116 28.05 -2.30 -2.52
C VAL A 116 27.74 -3.67 -1.91
N ARG A 117 27.68 -3.75 -0.58
CA ARG A 117 27.24 -4.98 0.09
C ARG A 117 25.82 -5.36 -0.29
N ALA A 118 24.89 -4.40 -0.30
CA ALA A 118 23.53 -4.65 -0.74
C ALA A 118 23.50 -5.19 -2.18
N LEU A 119 24.21 -4.54 -3.11
CA LEU A 119 24.28 -4.96 -4.52
C LEU A 119 24.84 -6.38 -4.70
N ARG A 120 25.88 -6.76 -3.94
CA ARG A 120 26.49 -8.10 -4.00
C ARG A 120 25.66 -9.17 -3.28
N GLU A 121 25.14 -8.86 -2.09
CA GLU A 121 24.51 -9.85 -1.20
C GLU A 121 23.00 -10.00 -1.47
N VAL A 122 22.30 -8.89 -1.79
CA VAL A 122 20.83 -8.85 -1.95
C VAL A 122 20.41 -8.89 -3.42
N TRP A 123 21.01 -8.04 -4.26
CA TRP A 123 20.75 -8.04 -5.70
C TRP A 123 21.61 -9.04 -6.47
N GLN A 124 22.59 -9.68 -5.80
CA GLN A 124 23.46 -10.69 -6.39
C GLN A 124 24.15 -10.21 -7.68
N VAL A 125 24.47 -8.91 -7.76
CA VAL A 125 25.18 -8.33 -8.89
C VAL A 125 26.57 -8.96 -8.97
N PRO A 126 26.91 -9.68 -10.06
CA PRO A 126 28.18 -10.40 -10.12
C PRO A 126 29.40 -9.47 -10.22
N HIS A 127 29.26 -8.35 -10.94
CA HIS A 127 30.36 -7.42 -11.23
C HIS A 127 29.84 -5.98 -11.38
N PRO A 128 30.56 -4.94 -10.95
CA PRO A 128 30.07 -3.55 -11.01
C PRO A 128 29.91 -3.00 -12.44
N SER A 129 30.47 -3.65 -13.47
CA SER A 129 30.24 -3.26 -14.87
C SER A 129 28.81 -3.50 -15.34
N PHE A 130 28.03 -4.28 -14.60
CA PHE A 130 26.61 -4.46 -14.85
C PHE A 130 25.78 -3.28 -14.33
N LEU A 131 26.38 -2.28 -13.68
CA LEU A 131 25.72 -1.08 -13.19
C LEU A 131 26.08 0.09 -14.12
N GLU A 132 25.18 1.06 -14.29
CA GLU A 132 25.50 2.25 -15.07
C GLU A 132 26.79 2.93 -14.58
N PRO A 133 27.66 3.40 -15.51
CA PRO A 133 28.74 4.29 -15.14
C PRO A 133 28.13 5.57 -14.56
N ALA A 134 28.62 5.99 -13.39
CA ALA A 134 28.14 7.16 -12.65
C ALA A 134 28.16 8.51 -13.42
N ASP A 135 28.71 8.52 -14.64
CA ASP A 135 28.95 9.66 -15.52
C ASP A 135 28.11 9.63 -16.83
N SER A 136 27.21 8.66 -17.03
CA SER A 136 26.33 8.70 -18.20
C SER A 136 25.39 9.90 -18.14
N PRO A 137 25.28 10.72 -19.21
CA PRO A 137 24.26 11.76 -19.27
C PRO A 137 22.89 11.10 -19.19
N ILE A 138 22.01 11.64 -18.34
CA ILE A 138 20.63 11.18 -18.20
C ILE A 138 19.95 11.38 -19.56
N GLU A 139 19.76 10.29 -20.32
CA GLU A 139 18.93 10.35 -21.51
C GLU A 139 17.47 10.58 -21.07
N PRO A 140 16.76 11.56 -21.64
CA PRO A 140 15.37 11.78 -21.30
C PRO A 140 14.54 10.57 -21.75
N VAL A 141 14.11 9.76 -20.79
CA VAL A 141 13.21 8.64 -21.03
C VAL A 141 11.91 9.19 -21.62
N THR A 142 11.56 8.74 -22.82
CA THR A 142 10.32 9.16 -23.49
C THR A 142 9.19 8.28 -22.98
N HIS A 143 8.30 8.83 -22.17
CA HIS A 143 7.11 8.12 -21.71
C HIS A 143 5.96 8.32 -22.70
N LEU A 144 5.34 7.23 -23.13
CA LEU A 144 4.13 7.29 -23.95
C LEU A 144 2.95 7.75 -23.08
N ALA A 145 2.32 8.85 -23.48
CA ALA A 145 1.07 9.31 -22.90
C ALA A 145 -0.09 8.99 -23.87
N ILE A 146 -1.16 8.39 -23.34
CA ILE A 146 -2.34 7.96 -24.09
C ILE A 146 -3.52 8.80 -23.62
N GLU A 147 -4.19 9.49 -24.54
CA GLU A 147 -5.47 10.14 -24.26
C GLU A 147 -6.57 9.08 -24.15
N PRO A 148 -7.24 8.92 -22.99
CA PRO A 148 -8.29 7.92 -22.85
C PRO A 148 -9.53 8.30 -23.68
N ILE A 149 -10.16 7.29 -24.27
CA ILE A 149 -11.37 7.48 -25.11
C ILE A 149 -12.59 7.68 -24.21
N ASP A 150 -12.69 6.87 -23.16
CA ASP A 150 -13.75 6.88 -22.18
C ASP A 150 -13.24 6.35 -20.83
N ARG A 151 -14.13 6.26 -19.85
CA ARG A 151 -13.84 5.72 -18.51
C ARG A 151 -13.32 4.28 -18.56
N ALA A 152 -13.89 3.43 -19.41
CA ALA A 152 -13.52 2.01 -19.49
C ALA A 152 -12.12 1.84 -20.09
N HIS A 153 -11.78 2.66 -21.08
CA HIS A 153 -10.44 2.73 -21.64
C HIS A 153 -9.44 3.22 -20.59
N LEU A 154 -9.76 4.30 -19.86
CA LEU A 154 -8.89 4.78 -18.77
C LEU A 154 -8.70 3.70 -17.69
N GLN A 155 -9.77 3.02 -17.27
CA GLN A 155 -9.69 1.91 -16.33
C GLN A 155 -8.76 0.81 -16.85
N SER A 156 -8.86 0.43 -18.12
CA SER A 156 -7.99 -0.59 -18.72
C SER A 156 -6.51 -0.17 -18.72
N LEU A 157 -6.22 1.11 -19.00
CA LEU A 157 -4.86 1.67 -18.95
C LEU A 157 -4.31 1.66 -17.51
N VAL A 158 -5.14 2.02 -16.54
CA VAL A 158 -4.79 1.97 -15.11
C VAL A 158 -4.54 0.53 -14.68
N ASP A 159 -5.40 -0.41 -15.06
CA ASP A 159 -5.26 -1.82 -14.72
C ASP A 159 -3.97 -2.42 -15.28
N ALA A 160 -3.63 -2.10 -16.54
CA ALA A 160 -2.39 -2.55 -17.17
C ALA A 160 -1.17 -1.96 -16.44
N ALA A 161 -1.16 -0.66 -16.19
CA ALA A 161 -0.07 0.00 -15.48
C ALA A 161 0.09 -0.52 -14.04
N LEU A 162 -1.02 -0.73 -13.32
CA LEU A 162 -0.98 -1.34 -11.99
C LEU A 162 -0.55 -2.80 -12.04
N GLY A 163 -0.96 -3.57 -13.04
CA GLY A 163 -0.50 -4.94 -13.24
C GLY A 163 1.02 -5.02 -13.42
N GLU A 164 1.60 -4.08 -14.16
CA GLU A 164 3.06 -3.97 -14.33
C GLU A 164 3.77 -3.50 -13.06
N LEU A 165 3.19 -2.54 -12.33
CA LEU A 165 3.75 -1.99 -11.09
C LEU A 165 3.66 -2.96 -9.92
N VAL A 166 2.52 -3.65 -9.77
CA VAL A 166 2.15 -4.47 -8.62
C VAL A 166 2.51 -5.95 -8.83
N ARG A 167 2.65 -6.41 -10.08
CA ARG A 167 2.98 -7.79 -10.50
C ARG A 167 2.30 -8.90 -9.69
N ALA A 168 1.11 -8.59 -9.18
CA ALA A 168 0.22 -9.46 -8.44
C ALA A 168 -1.21 -9.22 -8.95
N PRO A 169 -2.10 -10.22 -8.83
CA PRO A 169 -3.48 -10.05 -9.25
C PRO A 169 -4.15 -8.95 -8.43
N LEU A 170 -4.67 -7.93 -9.12
CA LEU A 170 -5.40 -6.83 -8.50
C LEU A 170 -6.79 -7.32 -8.07
N VAL A 171 -7.12 -7.17 -6.78
CA VAL A 171 -8.46 -7.45 -6.28
C VAL A 171 -9.36 -6.26 -6.64
N LYS A 172 -10.33 -6.52 -7.51
CA LYS A 172 -11.33 -5.53 -7.93
C LYS A 172 -12.66 -5.80 -7.25
N ALA A 173 -13.22 -4.76 -6.65
CA ALA A 173 -14.60 -4.77 -6.20
C ALA A 173 -15.57 -4.69 -7.39
N GLU A 174 -16.83 -5.08 -7.19
CA GLU A 174 -17.90 -4.98 -8.21
C GLU A 174 -18.06 -3.55 -8.77
N CYS A 175 -17.74 -2.53 -7.98
CA CYS A 175 -17.79 -1.13 -8.39
C CYS A 175 -16.63 -0.68 -9.30
N GLY A 176 -15.68 -1.58 -9.60
CA GLY A 176 -14.46 -1.27 -10.35
C GLY A 176 -13.37 -0.56 -9.52
N CYS A 177 -13.56 -0.44 -8.20
CA CYS A 177 -12.50 0.04 -7.31
C CYS A 177 -11.47 -1.07 -7.08
N ILE A 178 -10.20 -0.68 -7.04
CA ILE A 178 -9.08 -1.58 -6.75
C ILE A 178 -8.67 -1.34 -5.31
N HIS A 179 -8.80 -2.36 -4.46
CA HIS A 179 -8.41 -2.29 -3.06
C HIS A 179 -6.98 -2.78 -2.86
N PHE A 180 -6.26 -2.15 -1.95
CA PHE A 180 -4.90 -2.52 -1.58
C PHE A 180 -4.57 -1.96 -0.20
N GLU A 181 -3.68 -2.63 0.52
CA GLU A 181 -3.26 -2.20 1.85
C GLU A 181 -1.99 -1.36 1.79
N LEU A 182 -1.95 -0.24 2.52
CA LEU A 182 -0.73 0.55 2.75
C LEU A 182 -0.61 0.92 4.23
N GLY A 183 0.48 0.50 4.86
CA GLY A 183 0.75 0.83 6.27
C GLY A 183 -0.31 0.29 7.23
N GLY A 184 -0.89 -0.87 6.95
CA GLY A 184 -1.97 -1.46 7.75
C GLY A 184 -3.35 -0.82 7.54
N ARG A 185 -3.51 0.02 6.52
CA ARG A 185 -4.78 0.70 6.21
C ARG A 185 -5.30 0.30 4.84
N ASP A 186 -6.60 0.01 4.76
CA ASP A 186 -7.27 -0.20 3.48
C ASP A 186 -7.28 1.10 2.68
N CYS A 187 -6.76 1.00 1.45
CA CYS A 187 -6.77 2.04 0.46
C CYS A 187 -7.52 1.53 -0.77
N TRP A 188 -8.20 2.44 -1.46
CA TRP A 188 -8.83 2.10 -2.73
C TRP A 188 -8.51 3.12 -3.79
N LEU A 189 -8.40 2.63 -5.01
CA LEU A 189 -8.23 3.42 -6.23
C LEU A 189 -9.47 3.27 -7.10
N LYS A 190 -9.92 4.37 -7.69
CA LYS A 190 -11.01 4.36 -8.67
C LYS A 190 -10.79 5.35 -9.80
N VAL A 191 -11.29 5.01 -10.99
CA VAL A 191 -11.47 5.97 -12.08
C VAL A 191 -12.82 6.65 -11.92
N LEU A 192 -12.82 7.99 -11.86
CA LEU A 192 -14.05 8.77 -11.67
C LEU A 192 -14.99 8.66 -12.87
N GLU A 193 -16.31 8.73 -12.62
CA GLU A 193 -17.31 8.52 -13.68
C GLU A 193 -17.41 9.69 -14.66
N HIS A 194 -17.15 10.90 -14.18
CA HIS A 194 -17.44 12.14 -14.90
C HIS A 194 -16.19 12.97 -15.22
N ALA A 195 -15.00 12.42 -14.96
CA ALA A 195 -13.73 13.07 -15.27
C ALA A 195 -12.67 12.01 -15.57
N PRO A 196 -11.75 12.26 -16.53
CA PRO A 196 -10.58 11.40 -16.76
C PRO A 196 -9.60 11.60 -15.60
N THR A 197 -9.93 11.04 -14.45
CA THR A 197 -9.21 11.26 -13.20
C THR A 197 -9.17 9.96 -12.42
N VAL A 198 -7.99 9.63 -11.93
CA VAL A 198 -7.75 8.54 -11.01
C VAL A 198 -7.72 9.12 -9.60
N GLU A 199 -8.52 8.56 -8.70
CA GLU A 199 -8.59 9.00 -7.31
C GLU A 199 -8.13 7.86 -6.39
N PHE A 200 -7.12 8.16 -5.56
CA PHE A 200 -6.68 7.34 -4.44
C PHE A 200 -7.41 7.80 -3.19
N CYS A 201 -7.89 6.87 -2.39
CA CYS A 201 -8.59 7.18 -1.16
C CYS A 201 -8.20 6.24 -0.02
N THR A 202 -8.34 6.73 1.21
CA THR A 202 -8.40 5.92 2.42
C THR A 202 -9.31 6.59 3.43
N THR A 203 -9.89 5.80 4.34
CA THR A 203 -10.63 6.33 5.48
C THR A 203 -9.66 6.55 6.64
N LEU A 204 -9.53 7.81 7.08
CA LEU A 204 -8.66 8.16 8.21
C LEU A 204 -9.35 7.95 9.54
N ALA A 205 -10.64 8.25 9.62
CA ALA A 205 -11.41 8.17 10.85
C ALA A 205 -12.88 7.94 10.52
N GLU A 206 -13.53 7.10 11.30
CA GLU A 206 -14.96 6.82 11.21
C GLU A 206 -15.67 7.22 12.51
N HIS A 207 -17.00 7.27 12.46
CA HIS A 207 -17.85 7.59 13.61
C HIS A 207 -17.50 8.92 14.30
N ILE A 208 -17.23 9.94 13.50
CA ILE A 208 -16.95 11.30 13.98
C ILE A 208 -18.20 11.87 14.68
N VAL A 209 -18.12 11.98 16.00
CA VAL A 209 -19.19 12.54 16.85
C VAL A 209 -19.19 14.07 16.80
N ASP A 210 -18.02 14.70 16.83
CA ASP A 210 -17.88 16.17 16.86
C ASP A 210 -17.56 16.75 15.47
N ALA A 211 -18.63 16.99 14.72
CA ALA A 211 -18.63 17.63 13.41
C ALA A 211 -17.85 18.95 13.35
N ALA A 212 -17.94 19.78 14.39
CA ALA A 212 -17.37 21.13 14.40
C ALA A 212 -15.86 21.09 14.62
N ARG A 213 -15.42 20.27 15.58
CA ARG A 213 -13.99 20.02 15.82
C ARG A 213 -13.31 19.42 14.61
N THR A 214 -13.91 18.43 13.95
CA THR A 214 -13.35 17.81 12.74
C THR A 214 -13.24 18.80 11.58
N ALA A 215 -14.24 19.66 11.38
CA ALA A 215 -14.16 20.70 10.35
C ALA A 215 -13.04 21.70 10.61
N ALA A 216 -12.80 22.08 11.89
CA ALA A 216 -11.68 22.93 12.27
C ALA A 216 -10.33 22.25 11.97
N ILE A 217 -10.17 20.96 12.34
CA ILE A 217 -8.96 20.19 12.05
C ILE A 217 -8.72 20.13 10.53
N ILE A 218 -9.73 19.80 9.72
CA ILE A 218 -9.59 19.75 8.26
C ILE A 218 -9.21 21.12 7.66
N ALA A 219 -9.76 22.21 8.21
CA ALA A 219 -9.51 23.56 7.70
C ALA A 219 -8.11 24.08 8.07
N GLU A 220 -7.64 23.78 9.28
CA GLU A 220 -6.33 24.19 9.80
C GLU A 220 -5.20 23.30 9.27
N ASP A 221 -5.47 22.01 9.12
CA ASP A 221 -4.49 20.98 8.82
C ASP A 221 -4.56 20.62 7.34
N ARG A 222 -3.85 21.40 6.53
CA ARG A 222 -3.50 20.94 5.19
C ARG A 222 -2.33 19.97 5.32
N PRO A 223 -2.45 18.73 4.82
CA PRO A 223 -1.32 17.83 4.76
C PRO A 223 -0.10 18.53 4.16
N ARG A 224 1.08 18.28 4.71
CA ARG A 224 2.36 18.73 4.18
C ARG A 224 2.49 18.27 2.72
N SER A 225 1.95 17.10 2.39
CA SER A 225 1.61 16.70 1.02
C SER A 225 0.49 17.59 0.47
N ARG A 226 0.85 18.65 -0.25
CA ARG A 226 -0.11 19.58 -0.87
C ARG A 226 -1.06 18.94 -1.88
N ASP A 227 -0.78 17.70 -2.29
CA ASP A 227 -1.54 16.92 -3.27
C ASP A 227 -2.68 16.10 -2.63
N VAL A 228 -2.70 15.97 -1.30
CA VAL A 228 -3.75 15.23 -0.57
C VAL A 228 -4.77 16.20 0.01
N THR A 229 -6.04 15.90 -0.21
CA THR A 229 -7.18 16.64 0.34
C THR A 229 -7.90 15.79 1.36
N LEU A 230 -8.29 16.41 2.47
CA LEU A 230 -9.16 15.80 3.47
C LEU A 230 -10.59 16.23 3.21
N VAL A 231 -11.49 15.26 3.09
CA VAL A 231 -12.91 15.50 2.86
C VAL A 231 -13.69 14.76 3.93
N ARG A 232 -14.58 15.48 4.59
CA ARG A 232 -15.57 14.82 5.43
C ARG A 232 -16.68 14.27 4.54
N PHE A 233 -16.94 12.97 4.67
CA PHE A 233 -18.04 12.30 4.02
C PHE A 233 -18.89 11.63 5.11
N GLU A 234 -20.11 12.11 5.30
CA GLU A 234 -21.01 11.68 6.38
C GLU A 234 -20.38 11.80 7.78
N ASP A 235 -20.17 10.67 8.46
CA ASP A 235 -19.52 10.54 9.77
C ASP A 235 -18.05 10.12 9.67
N SER A 236 -17.47 10.14 8.47
CA SER A 236 -16.11 9.70 8.21
C SER A 236 -15.24 10.81 7.62
N VAL A 237 -13.93 10.72 7.83
CA VAL A 237 -12.94 11.57 7.18
C VAL A 237 -12.16 10.74 6.18
N ILE A 238 -12.25 11.12 4.92
CA ILE A 238 -11.57 10.47 3.81
C ILE A 238 -10.40 11.36 3.39
N ALA A 239 -9.20 10.77 3.30
CA ALA A 239 -8.10 11.38 2.58
C ALA A 239 -8.19 10.97 1.11
N SER A 240 -7.95 11.93 0.20
CA SER A 240 -8.00 11.69 -1.24
C SER A 240 -6.82 12.36 -1.95
N LEU A 241 -6.21 11.65 -2.90
CA LEU A 241 -5.25 12.18 -3.87
C LEU A 241 -5.79 11.94 -5.27
N ARG A 242 -5.86 13.01 -6.07
CA ARG A 242 -6.35 12.95 -7.45
C ARG A 242 -5.23 13.13 -8.44
N MET A 243 -5.24 12.30 -9.47
CA MET A 243 -4.37 12.39 -10.63
C MET A 243 -5.23 12.61 -11.88
N GLU A 244 -5.11 13.76 -12.51
CA GLU A 244 -5.70 13.99 -13.83
C GLU A 244 -5.04 13.09 -14.87
N ALA A 245 -5.86 12.50 -15.73
CA ALA A 245 -5.47 11.52 -16.73
C ALA A 245 -6.07 11.87 -18.09
N THR A 246 -6.19 13.17 -18.40
CA THR A 246 -6.52 13.64 -19.77
C THR A 246 -5.51 13.13 -20.79
N ALA A 247 -4.25 13.02 -20.38
CA ALA A 247 -3.23 12.21 -21.04
C ALA A 247 -2.61 11.26 -19.99
N PHE A 248 -2.94 9.98 -20.07
CA PHE A 248 -2.48 8.96 -19.14
C PHE A 248 -1.08 8.47 -19.52
N ALA A 249 -0.14 8.57 -18.58
CA ALA A 249 1.17 7.92 -18.68
C ALA A 249 1.40 7.07 -17.42
N ALA A 250 1.92 5.85 -17.58
CA ALA A 250 2.15 4.94 -16.45
C ALA A 250 3.07 5.54 -15.36
N CYS A 251 4.06 6.35 -15.76
CA CYS A 251 4.94 7.04 -14.84
C CYS A 251 4.20 8.08 -13.96
N ASN A 252 3.13 8.70 -14.46
CA ASN A 252 2.29 9.61 -13.66
C ASN A 252 1.57 8.82 -12.56
N LEU A 253 1.06 7.62 -12.88
CA LEU A 253 0.42 6.75 -11.91
C LEU A 253 1.42 6.30 -10.84
N ALA A 254 2.61 5.85 -11.25
CA ALA A 254 3.68 5.46 -10.32
C ALA A 254 4.10 6.62 -9.40
N ALA A 255 4.20 7.85 -9.94
CA ALA A 255 4.48 9.04 -9.16
C ALA A 255 3.35 9.36 -8.16
N ALA A 256 2.09 9.25 -8.58
CA ALA A 256 0.93 9.45 -7.71
C ALA A 256 0.88 8.41 -6.58
N MET A 257 1.14 7.13 -6.88
CA MET A 257 1.23 6.08 -5.86
C MET A 257 2.36 6.34 -4.86
N THR A 258 3.51 6.81 -5.33
CA THR A 258 4.65 7.17 -4.47
C THR A 258 4.30 8.32 -3.51
N LYS A 259 3.61 9.36 -4.01
CA LYS A 259 3.11 10.46 -3.18
C LYS A 259 2.08 9.97 -2.16
N TRP A 260 1.17 9.09 -2.57
CA TRP A 260 0.18 8.49 -1.69
C TRP A 260 0.82 7.67 -0.57
N ALA A 261 1.76 6.78 -0.92
CA ALA A 261 2.52 6.00 0.06
C ALA A 261 3.31 6.90 1.03
N GLN A 262 3.87 8.02 0.55
CA GLN A 262 4.53 9.00 1.41
C GLN A 262 3.54 9.64 2.40
N PHE A 263 2.35 10.06 1.96
CA PHE A 263 1.32 10.61 2.84
C PHE A 263 0.91 9.61 3.93
N MET A 264 0.59 8.37 3.52
CA MET A 264 0.20 7.28 4.43
C MET A 264 1.23 7.07 5.53
N SER A 265 2.49 7.31 5.22
CA SER A 265 3.61 7.07 6.12
C SER A 265 4.01 8.18 7.06
N GLU A 266 3.89 9.42 6.59
CA GLU A 266 4.49 10.57 7.26
C GLU A 266 3.42 11.35 8.04
N GLU A 267 2.15 11.21 7.66
CA GLU A 267 1.09 12.14 8.08
C GLU A 267 -0.20 11.45 8.52
N ALA A 268 -0.58 10.33 7.90
CA ALA A 268 -1.90 9.72 8.14
C ALA A 268 -2.14 9.36 9.62
N ASP A 269 -1.18 8.72 10.29
CA ASP A 269 -1.36 8.33 11.70
C ASP A 269 -1.47 9.53 12.66
N GLU A 270 -0.71 10.60 12.41
CA GLU A 270 -0.81 11.85 13.17
C GLU A 270 -2.21 12.49 13.01
N LEU A 271 -2.72 12.48 11.77
CA LEU A 271 -4.07 12.96 11.46
C LEU A 271 -5.14 12.13 12.16
N VAL A 272 -5.04 10.80 12.14
CA VAL A 272 -5.98 9.90 12.82
C VAL A 272 -6.04 10.18 14.31
N GLN A 273 -4.89 10.26 14.98
CA GLN A 273 -4.81 10.55 16.41
C GLN A 273 -5.47 11.89 16.77
N ARG A 274 -5.33 12.90 15.91
CA ARG A 274 -5.93 14.22 16.13
C ARG A 274 -7.43 14.25 15.87
N LEU A 275 -7.88 13.54 14.83
CA LEU A 275 -9.29 13.40 14.46
C LEU A 275 -10.07 12.65 15.54
N GLY A 276 -9.42 11.72 16.25
CA GLY A 276 -9.99 11.05 17.42
C GLY A 276 -11.21 10.18 17.10
N GLY A 277 -11.41 9.82 15.83
CA GLY A 277 -12.38 8.79 15.45
C GLY A 277 -11.80 7.40 15.72
N GLU A 278 -12.67 6.44 15.97
CA GLU A 278 -12.28 5.04 16.03
C GLU A 278 -11.69 4.66 14.66
N THR A 279 -10.42 4.27 14.66
CA THR A 279 -9.85 3.48 13.56
C THR A 279 -10.18 2.05 13.91
N ASP A 280 -10.77 1.28 12.97
CA ASP A 280 -11.26 -0.09 13.13
C ASP A 280 -10.65 -0.76 14.37
N SER A 281 -11.37 -0.65 15.50
CA SER A 281 -10.98 -1.36 16.69
C SER A 281 -11.15 -2.83 16.36
N GLU A 282 -10.14 -3.66 16.64
CA GLU A 282 -10.30 -5.12 16.66
C GLU A 282 -11.44 -5.55 17.59
N GLU A 283 -11.88 -4.67 18.50
CA GLU A 283 -13.05 -4.88 19.33
C GLU A 283 -14.35 -4.73 18.52
N LEU A 284 -15.06 -5.84 18.40
CA LEU A 284 -16.39 -5.90 17.80
C LEU A 284 -17.35 -4.94 18.54
N PRO A 285 -18.24 -4.24 17.82
CA PRO A 285 -19.31 -3.45 18.43
C PRO A 285 -20.06 -4.26 19.50
N THR A 286 -20.48 -3.60 20.59
CA THR A 286 -21.21 -4.25 21.68
C THR A 286 -22.49 -4.94 21.18
N GLU A 287 -23.18 -4.33 20.22
CA GLU A 287 -24.38 -4.88 19.59
C GLU A 287 -24.05 -6.19 18.85
N LEU A 288 -22.95 -6.20 18.10
CA LEU A 288 -22.50 -7.36 17.33
C LEU A 288 -22.02 -8.49 18.24
N THR A 289 -21.27 -8.15 19.30
CA THR A 289 -20.86 -9.10 20.34
C THR A 289 -22.06 -9.76 21.00
N CYS A 290 -23.09 -8.97 21.32
CA CYS A 290 -24.35 -9.46 21.89
C CYS A 290 -25.06 -10.42 20.92
N LEU A 291 -25.14 -10.08 19.63
CA LEU A 291 -25.74 -10.95 18.62
C LEU A 291 -25.03 -12.30 18.48
N LEU A 292 -23.69 -12.30 18.41
CA LEU A 292 -22.90 -13.52 18.30
C LEU A 292 -23.04 -14.42 19.53
N GLN A 293 -23.06 -13.83 20.74
CA GLN A 293 -23.29 -14.58 21.97
C GLN A 293 -24.68 -15.19 22.02
N LEU A 294 -25.72 -14.47 21.59
CA LEU A 294 -27.10 -14.96 21.59
C LEU A 294 -27.37 -15.98 20.47
N GLN A 295 -26.61 -15.97 19.38
CA GLN A 295 -26.66 -17.02 18.36
C GLN A 295 -26.10 -18.36 18.83
N SER A 296 -25.23 -18.36 19.84
CA SER A 296 -24.73 -19.59 20.46
C SER A 296 -25.79 -20.34 21.31
N SER A 297 -26.97 -19.74 21.50
CA SER A 297 -28.12 -20.34 22.20
C SER A 297 -29.10 -21.03 21.24
N ASP A 298 -29.76 -22.09 21.69
CA ASP A 298 -30.75 -22.90 20.93
C ASP A 298 -32.04 -22.14 20.49
N CYS A 299 -32.10 -20.82 20.66
CA CYS A 299 -33.27 -20.01 20.33
C CYS A 299 -32.89 -18.96 19.26
N PRO A 300 -33.37 -19.10 18.01
CA PRO A 300 -33.04 -18.16 16.96
C PRO A 300 -33.66 -16.79 17.24
N LEU A 301 -32.86 -15.73 17.08
CA LEU A 301 -33.32 -14.35 17.26
C LEU A 301 -34.28 -13.97 16.13
N ASP A 302 -35.42 -13.39 16.49
CA ASP A 302 -36.31 -12.79 15.50
C ASP A 302 -35.79 -11.41 15.03
N PRO A 303 -36.19 -10.94 13.83
CA PRO A 303 -35.68 -9.69 13.29
C PRO A 303 -36.00 -8.44 14.12
N ALA A 304 -37.04 -8.47 14.96
CA ALA A 304 -37.39 -7.35 15.84
C ALA A 304 -36.49 -7.32 17.09
N GLN A 305 -36.11 -8.49 17.62
CA GLN A 305 -35.12 -8.62 18.67
C GLN A 305 -33.73 -8.15 18.22
N VAL A 306 -33.32 -8.51 16.99
CA VAL A 306 -32.07 -8.03 16.40
C VAL A 306 -32.09 -6.51 16.21
N ALA A 307 -33.21 -5.95 15.74
CA ALA A 307 -33.37 -4.50 15.64
C ALA A 307 -33.29 -3.82 17.02
N ALA A 308 -33.92 -4.40 18.06
CA ALA A 308 -33.89 -3.89 19.42
C ALA A 308 -32.49 -3.93 20.04
N ILE A 309 -31.69 -4.99 19.79
CA ILE A 309 -30.29 -5.07 20.21
C ILE A 309 -29.48 -3.93 19.58
N CYS A 310 -29.78 -3.57 18.33
CA CYS A 310 -29.20 -2.42 17.65
C CYS A 310 -29.91 -1.08 17.97
N ASN A 311 -30.73 -1.02 19.03
CA ASN A 311 -31.51 0.17 19.45
C ASN A 311 -32.39 0.78 18.35
N ASP A 312 -32.89 -0.03 17.41
CA ASP A 312 -33.59 0.40 16.20
C ASP A 312 -32.80 1.44 15.36
N ASP A 313 -31.49 1.53 15.58
CA ASP A 313 -30.61 2.43 14.88
C ASP A 313 -30.15 1.79 13.57
N ARG A 314 -30.70 2.31 12.47
CA ARG A 314 -30.31 1.96 11.12
C ARG A 314 -28.79 1.99 10.92
N ARG A 315 -28.09 2.95 11.54
CA ARG A 315 -26.64 3.12 11.40
C ARG A 315 -25.88 2.00 12.12
N ALA A 316 -26.30 1.66 13.34
CA ALA A 316 -25.73 0.54 14.08
C ALA A 316 -25.89 -0.78 13.31
N ILE A 317 -27.06 -1.02 12.71
CA ILE A 317 -27.32 -2.22 11.89
C ILE A 317 -26.41 -2.25 10.65
N LEU A 318 -26.26 -1.11 9.95
CA LEU A 318 -25.39 -1.02 8.78
C LEU A 318 -23.90 -1.20 9.13
N ARG A 319 -23.46 -0.70 10.28
CA ARG A 319 -22.10 -0.92 10.81
C ARG A 319 -21.85 -2.41 11.07
N CYS A 320 -22.76 -3.07 11.78
CA CYS A 320 -22.66 -4.51 12.05
C CYS A 320 -22.63 -5.33 10.75
N LEU A 321 -23.45 -4.96 9.75
CA LEU A 321 -23.45 -5.61 8.44
C LEU A 321 -22.11 -5.52 7.72
N ARG A 322 -21.46 -4.35 7.77
CA ARG A 322 -20.16 -4.17 7.14
C ARG A 322 -19.10 -5.06 7.79
N ILE A 323 -19.07 -5.07 9.12
CA ILE A 323 -18.11 -5.89 9.89
C ILE A 323 -18.35 -7.38 9.64
N CYS A 324 -19.60 -7.83 9.64
CA CYS A 324 -19.91 -9.24 9.34
C CYS A 324 -19.48 -9.65 7.93
N ALA A 325 -19.68 -8.78 6.93
CA ALA A 325 -19.27 -9.06 5.56
C ALA A 325 -17.74 -9.13 5.41
N GLN A 326 -17.01 -8.27 6.12
CA GLN A 326 -15.54 -8.31 6.15
C GLN A 326 -15.03 -9.60 6.82
N GLN A 327 -15.60 -9.97 7.97
CA GLN A 327 -15.23 -11.21 8.67
C GLN A 327 -15.56 -12.46 7.86
N GLU A 328 -16.75 -12.52 7.25
CA GLU A 328 -17.12 -13.63 6.35
C GLU A 328 -16.11 -13.81 5.20
N ALA A 329 -15.74 -12.71 4.53
CA ALA A 329 -14.77 -12.74 3.44
C ALA A 329 -13.38 -13.19 3.90
N ALA A 330 -12.92 -12.72 5.07
CA ALA A 330 -11.65 -13.13 5.64
C ALA A 330 -11.62 -14.64 5.96
N TRP A 331 -12.67 -15.17 6.56
CA TRP A 331 -12.79 -16.60 6.85
C TRP A 331 -12.89 -17.46 5.57
N GLN A 332 -13.57 -16.98 4.53
CA GLN A 332 -13.62 -17.66 3.22
C GLN A 332 -12.24 -17.71 2.54
N GLN A 333 -11.46 -16.64 2.66
CA GLN A 333 -10.10 -16.61 2.15
C GLN A 333 -9.22 -17.62 2.88
N LEU A 334 -9.26 -17.64 4.21
CA LEU A 334 -8.51 -18.61 5.03
C LEU A 334 -8.90 -20.06 4.72
N ALA A 335 -10.20 -20.33 4.52
CA ALA A 335 -10.67 -21.66 4.11
C ALA A 335 -10.08 -22.10 2.76
N THR A 336 -10.02 -21.18 1.79
CA THR A 336 -9.43 -21.43 0.47
C THR A 336 -7.93 -21.72 0.60
N GLU A 337 -7.20 -20.90 1.37
CA GLU A 337 -5.76 -21.09 1.60
C GLU A 337 -5.44 -22.38 2.37
N ALA A 338 -6.29 -22.80 3.31
CA ALA A 338 -6.14 -24.08 4.01
C ALA A 338 -6.41 -25.27 3.06
N PHE A 339 -7.46 -25.18 2.23
CA PHE A 339 -7.77 -26.19 1.23
C PHE A 339 -6.64 -26.38 0.21
N ASP A 340 -6.08 -25.28 -0.29
CA ASP A 340 -4.97 -25.31 -1.26
C ASP A 340 -3.69 -25.92 -0.67
N ARG A 341 -3.48 -25.80 0.65
CA ARG A 341 -2.39 -26.46 1.40
C ARG A 341 -2.67 -27.92 1.74
N GLY A 342 -3.86 -28.43 1.42
CA GLY A 342 -4.30 -29.80 1.73
C GLY A 342 -4.74 -30.01 3.18
N ASP A 343 -4.93 -28.94 3.95
CA ASP A 343 -5.40 -28.99 5.33
C ASP A 343 -6.94 -28.90 5.36
N HIS A 344 -7.59 -30.03 5.10
CA HIS A 344 -9.04 -30.09 4.99
C HIS A 344 -9.78 -29.91 6.33
N GLU A 345 -9.13 -30.18 7.46
CA GLU A 345 -9.70 -29.98 8.80
C GLU A 345 -9.79 -28.49 9.11
N GLU A 346 -8.68 -27.75 8.89
CA GLU A 346 -8.64 -26.30 9.05
C GLU A 346 -9.59 -25.61 8.06
N ALA A 347 -9.62 -26.05 6.80
CA ALA A 347 -10.56 -25.51 5.80
C ALA A 347 -12.02 -25.64 6.26
N SER A 348 -12.41 -26.81 6.80
CA SER A 348 -13.76 -27.04 7.31
C SER A 348 -14.06 -26.19 8.56
N ALA A 349 -13.07 -25.92 9.41
CA ALA A 349 -13.24 -25.04 10.57
C ALA A 349 -13.48 -23.59 10.13
N CYS A 350 -12.66 -23.07 9.21
CA CYS A 350 -12.82 -21.74 8.64
C CYS A 350 -14.16 -21.56 7.90
N GLU A 351 -14.60 -22.58 7.15
CA GLU A 351 -15.94 -22.58 6.52
C GLU A 351 -17.08 -22.53 7.54
N GLY A 352 -16.90 -23.18 8.70
CA GLY A 352 -17.81 -23.13 9.83
C GLY A 352 -17.95 -21.71 10.37
N GLU A 353 -16.82 -21.03 10.63
CA GLU A 353 -16.80 -19.63 11.08
C GLU A 353 -17.43 -18.69 10.05
N ALA A 354 -17.07 -18.82 8.77
CA ALA A 354 -17.67 -18.01 7.69
C ALA A 354 -19.21 -18.13 7.67
N ARG A 355 -19.75 -19.33 7.95
CA ARG A 355 -21.20 -19.57 7.99
C ARG A 355 -21.88 -18.81 9.14
N VAL A 356 -21.25 -18.73 10.31
CA VAL A 356 -21.77 -17.98 11.47
C VAL A 356 -21.90 -16.49 11.12
N TRP A 357 -20.89 -15.93 10.46
CA TRP A 357 -20.91 -14.54 9.99
C TRP A 357 -21.97 -14.29 8.89
N ALA A 358 -22.13 -15.23 7.97
CA ALA A 358 -23.15 -15.16 6.93
C ALA A 358 -24.59 -15.21 7.51
N GLU A 359 -24.82 -16.05 8.53
CA GLU A 359 -26.09 -16.14 9.24
C GLU A 359 -26.42 -14.83 9.97
N THR A 360 -25.45 -14.25 10.68
CA THR A 360 -25.56 -12.94 11.32
C THR A 360 -25.89 -11.83 10.33
N THR A 361 -25.24 -11.84 9.17
CA THR A 361 -25.53 -10.91 8.08
C THR A 361 -26.99 -11.02 7.61
N ASN A 362 -27.54 -12.22 7.50
CA ASN A 362 -28.93 -12.43 7.10
C ASN A 362 -29.93 -11.92 8.14
N GLN A 363 -29.65 -12.14 9.43
CA GLN A 363 -30.45 -11.62 10.54
C GLN A 363 -30.45 -10.09 10.58
N LEU A 364 -29.28 -9.46 10.43
CA LEU A 364 -29.15 -8.00 10.36
C LEU A 364 -29.85 -7.41 9.13
N LYS A 365 -29.80 -8.08 7.97
CA LYS A 365 -30.57 -7.66 6.76
C LYS A 365 -32.08 -7.71 7.02
N ALA A 366 -32.57 -8.72 7.74
CA ALA A 366 -33.97 -8.82 8.10
C ALA A 366 -34.40 -7.71 9.09
N ALA A 367 -33.57 -7.43 10.10
CA ALA A 367 -33.77 -6.33 11.04
C ALA A 367 -33.76 -4.96 10.34
N LEU A 368 -32.82 -4.73 9.43
CA LEU A 368 -32.75 -3.51 8.64
C LEU A 368 -34.02 -3.28 7.83
N ARG A 369 -34.57 -4.34 7.21
CA ARG A 369 -35.85 -4.26 6.48
C ARG A 369 -36.99 -3.83 7.41
N LEU A 370 -37.05 -4.33 8.64
CA LEU A 370 -38.05 -3.88 9.63
C LEU A 370 -37.87 -2.41 10.00
N VAL A 371 -36.65 -1.97 10.31
CA VAL A 371 -36.38 -0.58 10.72
C VAL A 371 -36.68 0.41 9.58
N VAL A 372 -36.35 0.04 8.34
CA VAL A 372 -36.55 0.90 7.15
C VAL A 372 -38.00 0.90 6.67
N LEU A 373 -38.69 -0.25 6.68
CA LEU A 373 -40.06 -0.38 6.14
C LEU A 373 -41.15 -0.19 7.21
N GLY A 374 -40.85 -0.45 8.49
CA GLY A 374 -41.78 -0.39 9.62
C GLY A 374 -42.17 1.04 10.03
N LYS A 375 -41.32 2.04 9.76
CA LYS A 375 -41.59 3.47 10.09
C LYS A 375 -42.69 4.13 9.25
N ARG A 376 -43.37 3.42 8.34
CA ARG A 376 -44.52 3.93 7.55
C ARG A 376 -45.91 3.65 8.15
N ARG A 377 -46.02 3.11 9.38
CA ARG A 377 -47.31 2.89 10.05
C ARG A 377 -47.40 3.59 11.41
N SER A 378 -47.30 4.91 11.40
CA SER A 378 -47.85 5.76 12.46
C SER A 378 -48.13 7.12 11.84
N ALA A 379 -49.39 7.29 11.43
CA ALA A 379 -50.00 8.56 11.04
C ALA A 379 -50.22 9.45 12.27
#